data_AF-A0A2V6RHU7-F1
#
_entry.id   AF-A0A2V6RHU7-F1
#
_cell.length_a   1.000
_cell.length_b   1.000
_cell.length_c   1.000
_cell.angle_alpha   90.00
_cell.angle_beta   90.00
_cell.angle_gamma   90.00
#
_symmetry.space_group_name_H-M   'P 1'
#
loop_
_entity.id
_entity.type
_entity.pdbx_description
1 polymer ?
#
loop_
_entity_poly.entity_id
_entity_poly.type
_entity_poly.pdbx_seq_one_letter_code
_entity_poly.pdbx_strand_id
1 'polypeptide(L)'
;VDIAKWGKGRFYYTEDSQTIPRIFTLETQLASKASLIEQPFKPQLTAPAHEAMQEIDWKNVPPLGGYVATTLKPTAELVLMSHQEDPVLATWRFGLGRAAAFTSDAKAKWAVLWLRWRDFNKFWAQLTRWTLRSGSRSDTTAVVQRIDTTGEVVVDAVDAKGDFINFLDSQIGVVAPDRGRTVIDLEQIGPGRYRGRFPAPDEGVYLVGMAQRKGERVIGSQLAGLVVPYAQELRDLGVDETLLRELSELTGGGPLEAPRDAFLKSRRQSRIGVDVWPWLVGLAAVLLIPDVALRRLGPGGFARLGGWLLPPRWRRRREAAAEPQEGT
;
A
#
# COMPACT_ATOMS: atom_id res chain seq x y z
N VAL A 1 4.03 -36.95 -20.47
CA VAL A 1 2.80 -36.96 -19.64
C VAL A 1 3.11 -37.16 -18.15
N ASP A 2 4.24 -37.75 -17.76
CA ASP A 2 4.50 -38.10 -16.34
C ASP A 2 5.18 -37.04 -15.46
N ILE A 3 5.81 -36.00 -16.01
CA ILE A 3 6.51 -34.96 -15.21
C ILE A 3 5.56 -34.25 -14.24
N ALA A 4 4.34 -33.91 -14.66
CA ALA A 4 3.35 -33.26 -13.80
C ALA A 4 2.84 -34.18 -12.68
N LYS A 5 2.69 -35.49 -12.96
CA LYS A 5 2.30 -36.48 -11.95
C LYS A 5 3.39 -36.68 -10.90
N TRP A 6 4.66 -36.72 -11.31
CA TRP A 6 5.80 -36.83 -10.39
C TRP A 6 5.98 -35.57 -9.54
N GLY A 7 5.72 -34.39 -10.10
CA GLY A 7 5.76 -33.10 -9.37
C GLY A 7 4.51 -32.75 -8.58
N LYS A 8 3.48 -33.61 -8.55
CA LYS A 8 2.12 -33.30 -8.03
C LYS A 8 1.52 -32.00 -8.60
N GLY A 9 1.92 -31.60 -9.80
CA GLY A 9 1.49 -30.39 -10.49
C GLY A 9 0.36 -30.66 -11.49
N ARG A 10 -0.21 -29.58 -12.04
CA ARG A 10 -1.23 -29.67 -13.11
C ARG A 10 -0.58 -29.58 -14.49
N PHE A 11 -1.02 -30.43 -15.41
CA PHE A 11 -0.57 -30.42 -16.80
C PHE A 11 -1.54 -29.61 -17.65
N TYR A 12 -1.01 -28.65 -18.41
CA TYR A 12 -1.76 -27.92 -19.44
C TYR A 12 -1.11 -28.20 -20.79
N TYR A 13 -1.90 -28.72 -21.73
CA TYR A 13 -1.49 -28.83 -23.12
C TYR A 13 -1.94 -27.58 -23.88
N THR A 14 -1.04 -26.98 -24.63
CA THR A 14 -1.39 -25.90 -25.56
C THR A 14 -0.50 -25.96 -26.80
N GLU A 15 -1.10 -25.72 -27.95
CA GLU A 15 -0.44 -25.64 -29.25
C GLU A 15 -0.11 -24.18 -29.64
N ASP A 16 -0.64 -23.20 -28.90
CA ASP A 16 -0.46 -21.77 -29.17
C ASP A 16 0.28 -21.07 -28.01
N SER A 17 1.45 -20.51 -28.32
CA SER A 17 2.29 -19.75 -27.38
C SER A 17 1.59 -18.54 -26.75
N GLN A 18 0.60 -17.94 -27.41
CA GLN A 18 -0.15 -16.78 -26.90
C GLN A 18 -1.06 -17.13 -25.71
N THR A 19 -1.33 -18.42 -25.50
CA THR A 19 -2.17 -18.90 -24.38
C THR A 19 -1.41 -19.08 -23.07
N ILE A 20 -0.07 -19.11 -23.10
CA ILE A 20 0.77 -19.31 -21.90
C ILE A 20 0.50 -18.24 -20.82
N PRO A 21 0.45 -16.93 -21.12
CA PRO A 21 0.11 -15.91 -20.11
C PRO A 21 -1.26 -16.14 -19.46
N ARG A 22 -2.23 -16.65 -20.23
CA ARG A 22 -3.59 -16.95 -19.74
C ARG A 22 -3.59 -18.15 -18.80
N ILE A 23 -2.81 -19.19 -19.09
CA ILE A 23 -2.63 -20.36 -18.21
C ILE A 23 -1.98 -19.93 -16.88
N PHE A 24 -0.93 -19.10 -16.93
CA PHE A 24 -0.33 -18.56 -15.71
C PHE A 24 -1.31 -17.73 -14.89
N THR A 25 -2.10 -16.88 -15.55
CA THR A 25 -3.13 -16.07 -14.86
C THR A 25 -4.19 -16.97 -14.20
N LEU A 26 -4.61 -18.05 -14.87
CA LEU A 26 -5.55 -19.03 -14.32
C LEU A 26 -4.95 -19.79 -13.12
N GLU A 27 -3.70 -20.23 -13.19
CA GLU A 27 -2.99 -20.88 -12.07
C GLU A 27 -2.83 -19.92 -10.89
N THR A 28 -2.42 -18.67 -11.13
CA THR A 28 -2.33 -17.66 -10.07
C THR A 28 -3.70 -17.40 -9.43
N GLN A 29 -4.78 -17.34 -10.21
CA GLN A 29 -6.13 -17.19 -9.68
C GLN A 29 -6.58 -18.42 -8.89
N LEU A 30 -6.31 -19.64 -9.35
CA LEU A 30 -6.65 -20.87 -8.65
C LEU A 30 -5.85 -21.05 -7.36
N ALA A 31 -4.55 -20.73 -7.37
CA ALA A 31 -3.71 -20.69 -6.19
C ALA A 31 -4.17 -19.63 -5.19
N SER A 32 -4.60 -18.45 -5.66
CA SER A 32 -5.16 -17.39 -4.80
C SER A 32 -6.53 -17.75 -4.21
N LYS A 33 -7.36 -18.51 -4.95
CA LYS A 33 -8.65 -19.02 -4.45
C LYS A 33 -8.50 -20.11 -3.39
N ALA A 34 -7.34 -20.76 -3.27
CA ALA A 34 -7.11 -21.82 -2.28
C ALA A 34 -7.17 -21.32 -0.82
N SER A 35 -7.11 -20.01 -0.59
CA SER A 35 -7.19 -19.42 0.76
C SER A 35 -8.56 -18.81 1.10
N LEU A 36 -9.58 -18.94 0.24
CA LEU A 36 -10.94 -18.48 0.53
C LEU A 36 -11.86 -19.68 0.74
N ILE A 37 -12.46 -19.76 1.93
CA ILE A 37 -13.40 -20.83 2.28
C ILE A 37 -14.79 -20.23 2.28
N GLU A 38 -15.59 -20.53 1.26
CA GLU A 38 -16.96 -20.02 1.08
C GLU A 38 -17.99 -21.09 1.46
N GLN A 39 -17.97 -21.51 2.72
CA GLN A 39 -18.90 -22.50 3.28
C GLN A 39 -19.55 -21.94 4.54
N PRO A 40 -20.87 -22.11 4.73
CA PRO A 40 -21.54 -21.71 5.96
C PRO A 40 -20.96 -22.42 7.19
N PHE A 41 -20.54 -21.67 8.19
CA PHE A 41 -20.00 -22.22 9.43
C PHE A 41 -20.41 -21.38 10.63
N LYS A 42 -20.53 -22.01 11.80
CA LYS A 42 -20.72 -21.29 13.07
C LYS A 42 -19.35 -21.05 13.72
N PRO A 43 -18.93 -19.80 13.95
CA PRO A 43 -17.68 -19.52 14.64
C PRO A 43 -17.77 -20.01 16.08
N GLN A 44 -16.72 -20.69 16.55
CA GLN A 44 -16.60 -21.16 17.92
C GLN A 44 -15.80 -20.16 18.74
N LEU A 45 -16.31 -19.80 19.92
CA LEU A 45 -15.61 -18.92 20.86
C LEU A 45 -14.59 -19.72 21.65
N THR A 46 -13.30 -19.46 21.41
CA THR A 46 -12.19 -20.12 22.09
C THR A 46 -11.73 -19.38 23.34
N ALA A 47 -11.93 -18.05 23.39
CA ALA A 47 -11.53 -17.19 24.51
C ALA A 47 -12.74 -16.49 25.16
N PRO A 48 -13.55 -17.20 25.98
CA PRO A 48 -14.75 -16.62 26.60
C PRO A 48 -14.45 -15.52 27.63
N ALA A 49 -13.25 -15.51 28.21
CA ALA A 49 -12.80 -14.48 29.15
C ALA A 49 -12.31 -13.19 28.47
N HIS A 50 -12.18 -13.18 27.13
CA HIS A 50 -11.64 -12.03 26.41
C HIS A 50 -12.52 -10.79 26.59
N GLU A 51 -11.93 -9.65 26.96
CA GLU A 51 -12.61 -8.39 27.30
C GLU A 51 -13.62 -7.95 26.23
N ALA A 52 -13.24 -8.08 24.95
CA ALA A 52 -14.06 -7.68 23.82
C ALA A 52 -15.25 -8.60 23.52
N MET A 53 -15.32 -9.79 24.14
CA MET A 53 -16.34 -10.81 23.85
C MET A 53 -17.39 -10.92 24.96
N GLN A 54 -17.29 -10.07 25.99
CA GLN A 54 -18.15 -10.10 27.17
C GLN A 54 -19.58 -9.65 26.84
N GLU A 55 -20.54 -10.30 27.49
CA GLU A 55 -21.97 -9.98 27.39
C GLU A 55 -22.55 -10.04 25.96
N ILE A 56 -21.96 -10.84 25.07
CA ILE A 56 -22.49 -11.16 23.74
C ILE A 56 -23.16 -12.54 23.82
N ASP A 57 -24.33 -12.70 23.20
CA ASP A 57 -25.04 -13.99 23.17
C ASP A 57 -24.44 -14.95 22.13
N TRP A 58 -23.33 -15.58 22.50
CA TRP A 58 -22.63 -16.56 21.66
C TRP A 58 -23.43 -17.86 21.43
N LYS A 59 -24.45 -18.15 22.25
CA LYS A 59 -25.28 -19.36 22.07
C LYS A 59 -26.13 -19.24 20.80
N ASN A 60 -26.60 -18.02 20.51
CA ASN A 60 -27.44 -17.72 19.35
C ASN A 60 -26.66 -17.05 18.20
N VAL A 61 -25.33 -17.25 18.13
CA VAL A 61 -24.52 -16.69 17.05
C VAL A 61 -24.94 -17.31 15.70
N PRO A 62 -25.30 -16.49 14.69
CA PRO A 62 -25.63 -17.01 13.37
C PRO A 62 -24.38 -17.53 12.64
N PRO A 63 -24.55 -18.42 11.65
CA PRO A 63 -23.42 -18.84 10.83
C PRO A 63 -22.93 -17.71 9.92
N LEU A 64 -21.62 -17.70 9.66
CA LEU A 64 -20.94 -16.90 8.64
C LEU A 64 -20.86 -17.72 7.35
N GLY A 65 -20.95 -17.07 6.19
CA GLY A 65 -20.97 -17.70 4.87
C GLY A 65 -19.58 -18.00 4.30
N GLY A 66 -18.51 -17.62 4.99
CA GLY A 66 -17.14 -17.86 4.56
C GLY A 66 -16.11 -17.02 5.29
N TYR A 67 -14.84 -17.30 5.05
CA TYR A 67 -13.70 -16.61 5.65
C TYR A 67 -12.44 -16.80 4.79
N VAL A 68 -11.43 -15.99 5.06
CA VAL A 68 -10.09 -16.15 4.51
C VAL A 68 -9.27 -17.05 5.45
N ALA A 69 -8.79 -18.18 4.94
CA ALA A 69 -7.92 -19.08 5.68
C ALA A 69 -6.58 -18.39 5.96
N THR A 70 -6.20 -18.31 7.23
CA THR A 70 -4.96 -17.66 7.69
C THR A 70 -4.33 -18.48 8.81
N THR A 71 -3.10 -18.15 9.19
CA THR A 71 -2.39 -18.84 10.28
C THR A 71 -2.22 -17.91 11.46
N LEU A 72 -2.49 -18.41 12.67
CA LEU A 72 -2.33 -17.65 13.90
C LEU A 72 -0.85 -17.38 14.20
N LYS A 73 -0.51 -16.15 14.57
CA LYS A 73 0.84 -15.82 15.06
C LYS A 73 1.07 -16.42 16.46
N PRO A 74 2.29 -16.86 16.82
CA PRO A 74 2.55 -17.49 18.12
C PRO A 74 2.20 -16.64 19.35
N THR A 75 2.25 -15.31 19.24
CA THR A 75 1.95 -14.36 20.33
C THR A 75 0.55 -13.75 20.23
N ALA A 76 -0.26 -14.17 19.26
CA ALA A 76 -1.64 -13.75 19.11
C ALA A 76 -2.57 -14.67 19.89
N GLU A 77 -3.66 -14.11 20.41
CA GLU A 77 -4.73 -14.85 21.08
C GLU A 77 -5.81 -15.18 20.05
N LEU A 78 -6.18 -16.47 19.98
CA LEU A 78 -7.30 -16.93 19.16
C LEU A 78 -8.61 -16.70 19.91
N VAL A 79 -9.50 -15.89 19.32
CA VAL A 79 -10.77 -15.54 19.95
C VAL A 79 -11.95 -16.27 19.30
N LEU A 80 -12.01 -16.30 17.97
CA LEU A 80 -12.99 -17.08 17.22
C LEU A 80 -12.28 -18.05 16.28
N MET A 81 -12.77 -19.28 16.24
CA MET A 81 -12.26 -20.36 15.40
C MET A 81 -13.33 -20.87 14.44
N SER A 82 -12.91 -21.27 13.24
CA SER A 82 -13.78 -21.88 12.24
C SER A 82 -14.01 -23.37 12.53
N HIS A 83 -14.80 -24.00 11.67
CA HIS A 83 -15.03 -25.45 11.67
C HIS A 83 -13.83 -26.27 11.18
N GLN A 84 -12.85 -25.64 10.51
CA GLN A 84 -11.61 -26.28 10.04
C GLN A 84 -10.41 -25.87 10.91
N GLU A 85 -10.66 -25.42 12.13
CA GLU A 85 -9.64 -24.94 13.09
C GLU A 85 -8.87 -23.69 12.64
N ASP A 86 -9.27 -23.06 11.54
CA ASP A 86 -8.69 -21.79 11.11
C ASP A 86 -9.13 -20.60 12.00
N PRO A 87 -8.24 -19.62 12.23
CA PRO A 87 -8.56 -18.40 12.96
C PRO A 87 -9.55 -17.51 12.19
N VAL A 88 -10.69 -17.21 12.85
CA VAL A 88 -11.75 -16.31 12.36
C VAL A 88 -11.61 -14.92 12.97
N LEU A 89 -11.29 -14.87 14.27
CA LEU A 89 -10.93 -13.65 14.98
C LEU A 89 -9.70 -13.93 15.84
N ALA A 90 -8.65 -13.17 15.62
CA ALA A 90 -7.46 -13.17 16.45
C ALA A 90 -7.16 -11.76 16.95
N THR A 91 -6.71 -11.66 18.20
CA THR A 91 -6.28 -10.41 18.82
C THR A 91 -4.79 -10.48 19.13
N TRP A 92 -4.10 -9.35 19.06
CA TRP A 92 -2.66 -9.30 19.27
C TRP A 92 -2.26 -8.01 19.97
N ARG A 93 -1.25 -8.11 20.84
CA ARG A 93 -0.60 -6.96 21.46
C ARG A 93 0.83 -6.86 20.93
N PHE A 94 1.13 -5.75 20.29
CA PHE A 94 2.47 -5.47 19.78
C PHE A 94 2.99 -4.18 20.43
N GLY A 95 3.90 -4.34 21.40
CA GLY A 95 4.32 -3.25 22.27
C GLY A 95 3.14 -2.68 23.07
N LEU A 96 2.93 -1.36 22.94
CA LEU A 96 1.80 -0.65 23.56
C LEU A 96 0.51 -0.67 22.72
N GLY A 97 0.58 -1.18 21.48
CA GLY A 97 -0.55 -1.24 20.55
C GLY A 97 -1.37 -2.53 20.70
N ARG A 98 -2.66 -2.44 20.36
CA ARG A 98 -3.58 -3.57 20.24
C ARG A 98 -4.04 -3.67 18.77
N ALA A 99 -4.09 -4.88 18.25
CA ALA A 99 -4.55 -5.18 16.89
C ALA A 99 -5.54 -6.35 16.92
N ALA A 100 -6.54 -6.32 16.05
CA ALA A 100 -7.47 -7.41 15.86
C ALA A 100 -7.57 -7.73 14.36
N ALA A 101 -7.61 -9.02 14.03
CA ALA A 101 -7.80 -9.52 12.68
C ALA A 101 -9.05 -10.39 12.65
N PHE A 102 -10.07 -9.91 11.94
CA PHE A 102 -11.29 -10.67 11.63
C PHE A 102 -11.23 -11.10 10.17
N THR A 103 -11.26 -12.41 9.91
CA THR A 103 -10.99 -12.99 8.58
C THR A 103 -12.26 -13.31 7.78
N SER A 104 -13.43 -13.10 8.38
CA SER A 104 -14.71 -13.11 7.67
C SER A 104 -15.12 -11.69 7.27
N ASP A 105 -16.38 -11.51 6.89
CA ASP A 105 -16.91 -10.25 6.37
C ASP A 105 -17.67 -9.45 7.44
N ALA A 106 -17.62 -8.12 7.35
CA ALA A 106 -18.49 -7.20 8.07
C ALA A 106 -19.66 -6.69 7.20
N LYS A 107 -19.75 -7.19 5.95
CA LYS A 107 -20.77 -6.85 4.94
C LYS A 107 -21.57 -8.10 4.54
N ALA A 108 -22.40 -7.94 3.51
CA ALA A 108 -23.34 -8.95 3.08
C ALA A 108 -22.73 -10.11 2.28
N LYS A 109 -21.41 -10.17 2.01
CA LYS A 109 -20.87 -11.31 1.24
C LYS A 109 -20.86 -12.58 2.10
N TRP A 110 -20.32 -12.50 3.31
CA TRP A 110 -20.29 -13.63 4.25
C TRP A 110 -21.08 -13.39 5.54
N ALA A 111 -21.48 -12.14 5.82
CA ALA A 111 -22.10 -11.78 7.10
C ALA A 111 -23.59 -11.44 6.99
N VAL A 112 -24.33 -11.93 5.98
CA VAL A 112 -25.76 -11.60 5.79
C VAL A 112 -26.59 -11.85 7.06
N LEU A 113 -26.37 -12.98 7.72
CA LEU A 113 -27.09 -13.34 8.94
C LEU A 113 -26.55 -12.59 10.16
N TRP A 114 -25.25 -12.31 10.18
CA TRP A 114 -24.60 -11.48 11.20
C TRP A 114 -25.12 -10.05 11.18
N LEU A 115 -25.33 -9.44 10.01
CA LEU A 115 -25.89 -8.08 9.90
C LEU A 115 -27.29 -7.94 10.52
N ARG A 116 -28.04 -9.04 10.60
CA ARG A 116 -29.37 -9.10 11.23
C ARG A 116 -29.32 -9.56 12.69
N TRP A 117 -28.15 -9.95 13.17
CA TRP A 117 -27.97 -10.42 14.54
C TRP A 117 -28.04 -9.26 15.52
N ARG A 118 -28.82 -9.43 16.59
CA ARG A 118 -29.02 -8.40 17.62
C ARG A 118 -27.70 -7.85 18.17
N ASP A 119 -26.71 -8.71 18.39
CA ASP A 119 -25.46 -8.33 19.04
C ASP A 119 -24.35 -7.94 18.03
N PHE A 120 -24.66 -7.82 16.73
CA PHE A 120 -23.69 -7.41 15.70
C PHE A 120 -23.02 -6.07 16.02
N ASN A 121 -23.84 -5.06 16.34
CA ASN A 121 -23.33 -3.73 16.69
C ASN A 121 -22.52 -3.77 17.99
N LYS A 122 -22.93 -4.59 18.96
CA LYS A 122 -22.22 -4.76 20.24
C LYS A 122 -20.85 -5.40 20.02
N PHE A 123 -20.79 -6.47 19.22
CA PHE A 123 -19.55 -7.15 18.82
C PHE A 123 -18.54 -6.18 18.21
N TRP A 124 -18.94 -5.43 17.17
CA TRP A 124 -18.02 -4.49 16.53
C TRP A 124 -17.65 -3.32 17.44
N ALA A 125 -18.61 -2.76 18.19
CA ALA A 125 -18.32 -1.67 19.11
C ALA A 125 -17.33 -2.09 20.22
N GLN A 126 -17.48 -3.30 20.78
CA GLN A 126 -16.55 -3.82 21.78
C GLN A 126 -15.18 -4.15 21.17
N LEU A 127 -15.14 -4.79 20.00
CA LEU A 127 -13.88 -5.11 19.31
C LEU A 127 -13.11 -3.83 18.94
N THR A 128 -13.76 -2.84 18.34
CA THR A 128 -13.15 -1.55 18.02
C THR A 128 -12.72 -0.81 19.29
N ARG A 129 -13.55 -0.80 20.34
CA ARG A 129 -13.16 -0.17 21.62
C ARG A 129 -11.95 -0.85 22.24
N TRP A 130 -11.82 -2.17 22.09
CA TRP A 130 -10.68 -2.92 22.57
C TRP A 130 -9.40 -2.62 21.78
N THR A 131 -9.47 -2.32 20.48
CA THR A 131 -8.28 -1.92 19.68
C THR A 131 -7.84 -0.49 19.96
N LEU A 132 -8.75 0.39 20.42
CA LEU A 132 -8.38 1.73 20.85
C LEU A 132 -7.42 1.67 22.03
N ARG A 133 -6.53 2.67 22.11
CA ARG A 133 -5.66 2.85 23.26
C ARG A 133 -6.57 2.98 24.48
N SER A 134 -6.47 2.01 25.39
CA SER A 134 -7.07 2.12 26.72
C SER A 134 -6.29 3.22 27.45
N GLY A 135 -6.62 4.49 27.19
CA GLY A 135 -6.31 5.54 28.14
C GLY A 135 -6.96 5.14 29.45
N SER A 136 -6.24 5.28 30.56
CA SER A 136 -6.92 5.34 31.85
C SER A 136 -8.14 6.26 31.68
N ARG A 137 -9.35 5.81 32.06
CA ARG A 137 -10.48 6.72 32.26
C ARG A 137 -10.07 7.61 33.43
N SER A 138 -9.30 8.62 33.09
CA SER A 138 -8.81 9.66 33.94
C SER A 138 -9.73 10.81 33.64
N ASP A 139 -10.39 11.35 34.67
CA ASP A 139 -11.16 12.61 34.58
C ASP A 139 -10.23 13.81 34.28
N THR A 140 -9.01 13.55 33.84
CA THR A 140 -7.90 14.47 33.68
C THR A 140 -7.08 14.09 32.47
N THR A 141 -6.75 15.06 31.62
CA THR A 141 -5.79 14.91 30.52
C THR A 141 -4.64 15.90 30.69
N ALA A 142 -3.42 15.37 30.65
CA ALA A 142 -2.18 16.15 30.69
C ALA A 142 -1.56 16.33 29.30
N VAL A 143 -1.21 17.56 28.96
CA VAL A 143 -0.36 17.90 27.80
C VAL A 143 0.90 18.56 28.32
N VAL A 144 2.06 18.07 27.89
CA VAL A 144 3.37 18.64 28.24
C VAL A 144 4.04 19.12 26.96
N GLN A 145 4.50 20.36 26.99
CA GLN A 145 5.23 20.98 25.90
C GLN A 145 6.47 21.70 26.43
N ARG A 146 7.46 21.93 25.57
CA ARG A 146 8.63 22.75 25.89
C ARG A 146 8.54 24.07 25.13
N ILE A 147 8.75 25.17 25.83
CA ILE A 147 8.93 26.50 25.27
C ILE A 147 10.33 26.95 25.73
N ASP A 148 11.24 27.08 24.77
CA ASP A 148 12.66 27.37 25.01
C ASP A 148 13.30 26.39 26.02
N THR A 149 13.67 26.85 27.20
CA THR A 149 14.24 26.05 28.30
C THR A 149 13.25 25.72 29.40
N THR A 150 11.97 26.04 29.21
CA THR A 150 10.90 25.84 30.19
C THR A 150 9.91 24.81 29.70
N GLY A 151 9.72 23.74 30.48
CA GLY A 151 8.61 22.82 30.30
C GLY A 151 7.31 23.43 30.84
N GLU A 152 6.26 23.41 30.05
CA GLU A 152 4.91 23.79 30.45
C GLU A 152 4.00 22.57 30.43
N VAL A 153 3.31 22.33 31.55
CA VAL A 153 2.29 21.30 31.68
C VAL A 153 0.95 22.00 31.76
N VAL A 154 0.02 21.60 30.90
CA VAL A 154 -1.38 22.01 30.97
C VAL A 154 -2.24 20.78 31.22
N VAL A 155 -3.17 20.94 32.16
CA VAL A 155 -3.99 19.86 32.67
C VAL A 155 -5.45 20.28 32.58
N ASP A 156 -6.22 19.52 31.81
CA ASP A 156 -7.65 19.71 31.70
C ASP A 156 -8.36 18.62 32.53
N ALA A 157 -9.15 19.02 33.51
CA ALA A 157 -9.90 18.17 34.43
C ALA A 157 -11.42 18.33 34.20
N VAL A 158 -12.04 17.26 33.70
CA VAL A 158 -13.44 17.21 33.29
C VAL A 158 -14.03 15.89 33.79
N ASP A 159 -15.17 15.95 34.46
CA ASP A 159 -15.83 14.75 34.97
C ASP A 159 -16.50 13.92 33.85
N ALA A 160 -17.04 12.75 34.21
CA ALA A 160 -17.73 11.88 33.27
C ALA A 160 -19.01 12.49 32.64
N LYS A 161 -19.54 13.61 33.19
CA LYS A 161 -20.72 14.33 32.69
C LYS A 161 -20.33 15.51 31.79
N GLY A 162 -19.04 15.84 31.70
CA GLY A 162 -18.55 16.99 30.93
C GLY A 162 -18.41 18.27 31.77
N ASP A 163 -18.61 18.20 33.09
CA ASP A 163 -18.50 19.35 33.98
C ASP A 163 -17.04 19.56 34.43
N PHE A 164 -16.62 20.82 34.50
CA PHE A 164 -15.26 21.18 34.89
C PHE A 164 -14.99 20.93 36.38
N ILE A 165 -13.91 20.23 36.69
CA ILE A 165 -13.51 19.95 38.08
C ILE A 165 -12.55 21.05 38.56
N ASN A 166 -13.10 21.98 39.35
CA ASN A 166 -12.36 23.11 39.92
C ASN A 166 -11.81 22.83 41.31
N PHE A 167 -10.82 23.64 41.72
CA PHE A 167 -10.20 23.61 43.06
C PHE A 167 -9.60 22.24 43.42
N LEU A 168 -8.90 21.62 42.46
CA LEU A 168 -8.11 20.41 42.70
C LEU A 168 -6.72 20.76 43.23
N ASP A 169 -6.31 20.09 44.29
CA ASP A 169 -4.92 20.06 44.74
C ASP A 169 -4.13 19.24 43.73
N SER A 170 -3.59 19.95 42.74
CA SER A 170 -2.92 19.35 41.58
C SER A 170 -1.43 19.54 41.69
N GLN A 171 -0.69 18.44 41.81
CA GLN A 171 0.77 18.45 41.88
C GLN A 171 1.35 17.62 40.73
N ILE A 172 2.46 18.09 40.18
CA ILE A 172 3.28 17.33 39.25
C ILE A 172 4.63 17.01 39.89
N GLY A 173 5.08 15.76 39.75
CA GLY A 173 6.45 15.34 39.99
C GLY A 173 7.15 15.21 38.64
N VAL A 174 8.17 16.04 38.42
CA VAL A 174 9.03 15.99 37.25
C VAL A 174 10.31 15.25 37.64
N VAL A 175 10.66 14.21 36.87
CA VAL A 175 11.96 13.54 36.96
C VAL A 175 12.77 13.94 35.73
N ALA A 176 13.88 14.62 35.96
CA ALA A 176 14.80 15.09 34.93
C ALA A 176 15.74 13.96 34.44
N PRO A 177 16.42 14.13 33.29
CA PRO A 177 17.33 13.13 32.73
C PRO A 177 18.48 12.72 33.66
N ASP A 178 18.91 13.64 34.53
CA ASP A 178 19.92 13.42 35.58
C ASP A 178 19.39 12.62 36.79
N ARG A 179 18.12 12.21 36.76
CA ARG A 179 17.34 11.55 37.82
C ARG A 179 16.96 12.47 38.99
N GLY A 180 17.18 13.78 38.88
CA GLY A 180 16.67 14.77 39.81
C GLY A 180 15.14 14.78 39.80
N ARG A 181 14.52 14.88 40.99
CA ARG A 181 13.06 14.94 41.13
C ARG A 181 12.64 16.27 41.73
N THR A 182 11.71 16.96 41.06
CA THR A 182 11.12 18.21 41.53
C THR A 182 9.61 18.05 41.58
N VAL A 183 8.97 18.56 42.64
CA VAL A 183 7.51 18.60 42.76
C VAL A 183 7.06 20.05 42.62
N ILE A 184 6.04 20.28 41.80
CA ILE A 184 5.54 21.61 41.47
C ILE A 184 4.02 21.59 41.57
N ASP A 185 3.48 22.57 42.26
CA ASP A 185 2.04 22.78 42.35
C ASP A 185 1.52 23.44 41.08
N LEU A 186 0.38 22.97 40.58
CA LEU A 186 -0.26 23.54 39.41
C LEU A 186 -1.22 24.65 39.83
N GLU A 187 -1.14 25.78 39.14
CA GLU A 187 -2.06 26.90 39.34
C GLU A 187 -3.27 26.77 38.41
N GLN A 188 -4.47 27.05 38.93
CA GLN A 188 -5.68 27.05 38.14
C GLN A 188 -5.77 28.32 37.29
N ILE A 189 -5.72 28.19 35.96
CA ILE A 189 -5.76 29.31 34.99
C ILE A 189 -7.14 29.50 34.34
N GLY A 190 -8.06 28.57 34.56
CA GLY A 190 -9.43 28.61 34.04
C GLY A 190 -10.28 27.47 34.60
N PRO A 191 -11.59 27.44 34.29
CA PRO A 191 -12.46 26.36 34.71
C PRO A 191 -11.92 25.00 34.27
N GLY A 192 -11.66 24.11 35.23
CA GLY A 192 -11.09 22.78 34.99
C GLY A 192 -9.69 22.78 34.38
N ARG A 193 -8.98 23.93 34.33
CA ARG A 193 -7.70 24.04 33.65
C ARG A 193 -6.59 24.50 34.57
N TYR A 194 -5.54 23.69 34.67
CA TYR A 194 -4.40 23.92 35.54
C TYR A 194 -3.10 23.99 34.74
N ARG A 195 -2.17 24.83 35.17
CA ARG A 195 -0.88 25.06 34.52
C ARG A 195 0.26 24.98 35.52
N GLY A 196 1.34 24.34 35.12
CA GLY A 196 2.60 24.31 35.84
C GLY A 196 3.76 24.56 34.89
N ARG A 197 4.83 25.18 35.40
CA ARG A 197 6.07 25.43 34.66
C ARG A 197 7.24 24.86 35.41
N PHE A 198 8.17 24.24 34.69
CA PHE A 198 9.37 23.64 35.26
C PHE A 198 10.60 23.89 34.38
N PRO A 199 11.81 23.99 34.98
CA PRO A 199 13.03 24.10 34.19
C PRO A 199 13.30 22.80 33.43
N ALA A 200 13.50 22.90 32.11
CA ALA A 200 13.90 21.80 31.22
C ALA A 200 15.13 22.22 30.36
N PRO A 201 16.27 22.54 31.00
CA PRO A 201 17.48 22.98 30.30
C PRO A 201 18.21 21.82 29.61
N ASP A 202 18.21 20.64 30.21
CA ASP A 202 18.98 19.49 29.76
C ASP A 202 18.29 18.72 28.65
N GLU A 203 19.09 18.01 27.87
CA GLU A 203 18.61 17.13 26.82
C GLU A 203 18.21 15.76 27.40
N GLY A 204 17.17 15.15 26.84
CA GLY A 204 16.73 13.82 27.24
C GLY A 204 15.25 13.73 27.60
N VAL A 205 14.90 12.66 28.31
CA VAL A 205 13.51 12.34 28.64
C VAL A 205 13.19 12.85 30.04
N TYR A 206 12.19 13.73 30.12
CA TYR A 206 11.59 14.17 31.37
C TYR A 206 10.31 13.37 31.62
N LEU A 207 10.23 12.68 32.76
CA LEU A 207 9.02 11.98 33.18
C LEU A 207 8.20 12.89 34.07
N VAL A 208 6.99 13.21 33.64
CA VAL A 208 6.05 14.08 34.36
C VAL A 208 4.93 13.22 34.92
N GLY A 209 5.02 12.87 36.19
CA GLY A 209 3.94 12.21 36.93
C GLY A 209 3.02 13.25 37.55
N MET A 210 1.71 13.10 37.37
CA MET A 210 0.71 13.98 37.94
C MET A 210 -0.10 13.24 38.99
N ALA A 211 -0.39 13.93 40.09
CA ALA A 211 -1.36 13.49 41.09
C ALA A 211 -2.33 14.63 41.39
N GLN A 212 -3.62 14.37 41.22
CA GLN A 212 -4.68 15.31 41.57
C GLN A 212 -5.52 14.77 42.72
N ARG A 213 -5.72 15.61 43.73
CA ARG A 213 -6.53 15.32 44.90
C ARG A 213 -7.62 16.37 45.08
N LYS A 214 -8.72 15.96 45.70
CA LYS A 214 -9.76 16.85 46.21
C LYS A 214 -10.03 16.47 47.67
N GLY A 215 -9.41 17.18 48.59
CA GLY A 215 -9.29 16.72 49.99
C GLY A 215 -8.49 15.42 50.06
N GLU A 216 -8.99 14.41 50.78
CA GLU A 216 -8.29 13.11 50.91
C GLU A 216 -8.46 12.17 49.70
N ARG A 217 -9.35 12.50 48.74
CA ARG A 217 -9.64 11.62 47.61
C ARG A 217 -8.73 11.91 46.42
N VAL A 218 -8.01 10.90 45.94
CA VAL A 218 -7.29 10.96 44.66
C VAL A 218 -8.31 10.91 43.52
N ILE A 219 -8.34 11.96 42.70
CA ILE A 219 -9.25 12.12 41.56
C ILE A 219 -8.63 11.53 40.29
N GLY A 220 -7.32 11.73 40.11
CA GLY A 220 -6.61 11.28 38.91
C GLY A 220 -5.12 11.18 39.12
N SER A 221 -4.50 10.24 38.41
CA SER A 221 -3.05 10.11 38.29
C SER A 221 -2.70 9.76 36.85
N GLN A 222 -1.83 10.55 36.24
CA GLN A 222 -1.41 10.36 34.86
C GLN A 222 0.11 10.54 34.76
N LEU A 223 0.74 9.75 33.89
CA LEU A 223 2.13 9.90 33.55
C LEU A 223 2.23 10.41 32.11
N ALA A 224 2.88 11.56 31.95
CA ALA A 224 3.23 12.15 30.67
C ALA A 224 4.76 12.18 30.51
N GLY A 225 5.25 12.20 29.28
CA GLY A 225 6.67 12.32 28.98
C GLY A 225 6.91 13.53 28.09
N LEU A 226 7.95 14.31 28.42
CA LEU A 226 8.49 15.35 27.54
C LEU A 226 9.84 14.87 27.04
N VAL A 227 10.00 14.82 25.72
CA VAL A 227 11.29 14.51 25.10
C VAL A 227 11.92 15.81 24.64
N VAL A 228 13.05 16.16 25.24
CA VAL A 228 13.88 17.27 24.77
C VAL A 228 14.89 16.69 23.80
N PRO A 229 14.74 16.96 22.49
CA PRO A 229 15.68 16.45 21.49
C PRO A 229 17.05 17.12 21.67
N TYR A 230 18.09 16.40 21.26
CA TYR A 230 19.44 16.94 21.13
C TYR A 230 19.43 18.21 20.27
N ALA A 231 20.28 19.19 20.58
CA ALA A 231 20.45 20.44 19.82
C ALA A 231 20.45 20.19 18.30
N GLN A 232 19.68 20.99 17.54
CA GLN A 232 19.58 20.83 16.08
C GLN A 232 20.94 20.92 15.37
N GLU A 233 21.94 21.52 16.01
CA GLU A 233 23.33 21.71 15.56
C GLU A 233 24.13 20.40 15.45
N LEU A 234 23.71 19.33 16.13
CA LEU A 234 24.32 17.99 16.04
C LEU A 234 23.46 16.98 15.29
N ARG A 235 22.38 17.44 14.66
CA ARG A 235 21.84 16.66 13.55
C ARG A 235 22.92 16.67 12.49
N ASP A 236 23.46 15.49 12.20
CA ASP A 236 24.35 15.29 11.06
C ASP A 236 23.52 15.48 9.79
N LEU A 237 23.30 16.74 9.42
CA LEU A 237 22.58 17.18 8.21
C LEU A 237 23.49 17.13 6.99
N GLY A 238 24.69 16.56 7.14
CA GLY A 238 25.63 16.31 6.07
C GLY A 238 25.18 15.16 5.17
N VAL A 239 25.68 15.19 3.94
CA VAL A 239 25.59 14.05 3.03
C VAL A 239 26.60 13.01 3.52
N ASP A 240 26.15 11.79 3.84
CA ASP A 240 27.02 10.69 4.22
C ASP A 240 27.82 10.20 3.00
N GLU A 241 28.96 10.83 2.76
CA GLU A 241 29.85 10.51 1.63
C GLU A 241 30.40 9.09 1.71
N THR A 242 30.49 8.51 2.91
CA THR A 242 31.01 7.16 3.11
C THR A 242 30.01 6.13 2.58
N LEU A 243 28.74 6.28 2.99
CA LEU A 243 27.64 5.46 2.49
C LEU A 243 27.45 5.61 0.98
N LEU A 244 27.52 6.84 0.46
CA LEU A 244 27.41 7.08 -0.98
C LEU A 244 28.54 6.42 -1.76
N ARG A 245 29.76 6.38 -1.20
CA ARG A 245 30.91 5.70 -1.81
C ARG A 245 30.68 4.18 -1.85
N GLU A 246 30.28 3.56 -0.75
CA GLU A 246 29.96 2.13 -0.71
C GLU A 246 28.85 1.76 -1.71
N LEU A 247 27.77 2.56 -1.76
CA LEU A 247 26.67 2.34 -2.71
C LEU A 247 27.12 2.50 -4.16
N SER A 248 28.02 3.45 -4.45
CA SER A 248 28.56 3.65 -5.79
C SER A 248 29.41 2.47 -6.25
N GLU A 249 30.24 1.90 -5.35
CA GLU A 249 31.05 0.71 -5.63
C GLU A 249 30.18 -0.53 -5.89
N LEU A 250 29.14 -0.73 -5.09
CA LEU A 250 28.19 -1.85 -5.23
C LEU A 250 27.37 -1.80 -6.52
N THR A 251 26.96 -0.59 -6.93
CA THR A 251 26.05 -0.40 -8.08
C THR A 251 26.78 -0.10 -9.39
N GLY A 252 28.08 0.16 -9.33
CA GLY A 252 28.87 0.68 -10.45
C GLY A 252 28.50 2.12 -10.83
N GLY A 253 27.82 2.84 -9.92
CA GLY A 253 27.52 4.27 -10.04
C GLY A 253 28.73 5.13 -9.73
N GLY A 254 28.60 6.45 -9.87
CA GLY A 254 29.68 7.39 -9.52
C GLY A 254 29.11 8.66 -8.89
N PRO A 255 29.95 9.43 -8.16
CA PRO A 255 29.53 10.68 -7.54
C PRO A 255 29.09 11.70 -8.60
N LEU A 256 28.04 12.45 -8.27
CA LEU A 256 27.48 13.50 -9.13
C LEU A 256 27.93 14.86 -8.57
N GLU A 257 28.82 15.55 -9.28
CA GLU A 257 29.27 16.90 -8.90
C GLU A 257 28.25 17.98 -9.29
N ALA A 258 27.50 17.77 -10.38
CA ALA A 258 26.41 18.65 -10.78
C ALA A 258 25.15 17.85 -11.16
N PRO A 259 23.93 18.39 -10.91
CA PRO A 259 22.67 17.70 -11.25
C PRO A 259 22.54 17.30 -12.72
N ARG A 260 23.20 18.06 -13.61
CA ARG A 260 23.26 17.79 -15.05
C ARG A 260 24.01 16.51 -15.41
N ASP A 261 24.96 16.08 -14.58
CA ASP A 261 25.82 14.92 -14.85
C ASP A 261 25.07 13.59 -14.69
N ALA A 262 23.95 13.60 -13.95
CA ALA A 262 23.05 12.46 -13.77
C ALA A 262 22.48 11.95 -15.10
N PHE A 263 22.39 12.84 -16.11
CA PHE A 263 21.83 12.52 -17.42
C PHE A 263 22.90 12.23 -18.48
N LEU A 264 24.18 12.43 -18.16
CA LEU A 264 25.31 12.37 -19.10
C LEU A 264 26.13 11.08 -18.99
N LYS A 265 26.22 10.46 -17.80
CA LYS A 265 26.99 9.21 -17.62
C LYS A 265 26.09 7.98 -17.64
N SER A 266 26.47 7.00 -18.47
CA SER A 266 25.97 5.62 -18.49
C SER A 266 24.50 5.41 -18.85
N ARG A 267 24.05 5.95 -19.98
CA ARG A 267 22.89 5.33 -20.65
C ARG A 267 23.33 4.00 -21.23
N ARG A 268 22.93 2.89 -20.60
CA ARG A 268 22.92 1.57 -21.27
C ARG A 268 22.25 1.76 -22.62
N GLN A 269 22.92 1.33 -23.68
CA GLN A 269 22.45 1.48 -25.05
C GLN A 269 21.15 0.68 -25.21
N SER A 270 20.02 1.36 -25.03
CA SER A 270 18.70 0.76 -25.17
C SER A 270 18.41 0.62 -26.65
N ARG A 271 18.14 -0.61 -27.10
CA ARG A 271 17.70 -0.87 -28.47
C ARG A 271 16.22 -0.55 -28.55
N ILE A 272 15.89 0.58 -29.18
CA ILE A 272 14.50 0.95 -29.45
C ILE A 272 14.08 0.22 -30.73
N GLY A 273 13.06 -0.64 -30.63
CA GLY A 273 12.39 -1.20 -31.80
C GLY A 273 11.58 -0.11 -32.48
N VAL A 274 11.88 0.16 -33.75
CA VAL A 274 11.09 1.08 -34.57
C VAL A 274 10.15 0.27 -35.44
N ASP A 275 8.87 0.63 -35.45
CA ASP A 275 7.86 -0.02 -36.28
C ASP A 275 8.10 0.26 -37.76
N VAL A 276 8.59 -0.75 -38.48
CA VAL A 276 8.88 -0.67 -39.93
C VAL A 276 7.65 -0.97 -40.79
N TRP A 277 6.59 -1.50 -40.19
CA TRP A 277 5.37 -1.91 -40.90
C TRP A 277 4.66 -0.79 -41.67
N PRO A 278 4.63 0.49 -41.22
CA PRO A 278 3.96 1.56 -41.99
C PRO A 278 4.66 1.80 -43.33
N TRP A 279 6.00 1.70 -43.34
CA TRP A 279 6.82 1.82 -44.55
C TRP A 279 6.61 0.65 -45.51
N LEU A 280 6.50 -0.57 -44.97
CA LEU A 280 6.21 -1.76 -45.77
C LEU A 280 4.81 -1.71 -46.39
N VAL A 281 3.81 -1.23 -45.65
CA VAL A 281 2.45 -1.03 -46.17
C VAL A 281 2.44 0.06 -47.26
N GLY A 282 3.16 1.16 -47.06
CA GLY A 282 3.33 2.20 -48.09
C GLY A 282 3.97 1.65 -49.37
N LEU A 283 5.03 0.85 -49.22
CA LEU A 283 5.68 0.18 -50.36
C LEU A 283 4.72 -0.76 -51.09
N ALA A 284 3.94 -1.57 -50.35
CA ALA A 284 2.96 -2.48 -50.93
C ALA A 284 1.86 -1.74 -51.69
N ALA A 285 1.38 -0.60 -51.16
CA ALA A 285 0.39 0.24 -51.84
C ALA A 285 0.92 0.81 -53.16
N VAL A 286 2.19 1.22 -53.21
CA VAL A 286 2.83 1.70 -54.44
C VAL A 286 3.02 0.56 -55.45
N LEU A 287 3.44 -0.63 -55.01
CA LEU A 287 3.59 -1.83 -55.84
C LEU A 287 2.28 -2.35 -56.43
N LEU A 288 1.14 -2.02 -55.81
CA LEU A 288 -0.18 -2.41 -56.29
C LEU A 288 -0.55 -1.72 -57.60
N ILE A 289 -0.07 -0.49 -57.83
CA ILE A 289 -0.33 0.27 -59.06
C ILE A 289 0.21 -0.47 -60.31
N PRO A 290 1.50 -0.85 -60.38
CA PRO A 290 2.01 -1.61 -61.52
C PRO A 290 1.41 -3.02 -61.60
N ASP A 291 1.11 -3.70 -60.49
CA ASP A 291 0.44 -5.02 -60.54
C ASP A 291 -0.95 -4.91 -61.20
N VAL A 292 -1.75 -3.92 -60.81
CA VAL A 292 -3.05 -3.66 -61.46
C VAL A 292 -2.88 -3.21 -62.91
N ALA A 293 -1.89 -2.38 -63.22
CA ALA A 293 -1.63 -1.97 -64.61
C ALA A 293 -1.26 -3.17 -65.49
N LEU A 294 -0.40 -4.07 -65.01
CA LEU A 294 0.01 -5.29 -65.70
C LEU A 294 -1.17 -6.25 -65.88
N ARG A 295 -2.01 -6.43 -64.85
CA ARG A 295 -3.19 -7.29 -64.91
C ARG A 295 -4.30 -6.73 -65.80
N ARG A 296 -4.49 -5.41 -65.82
CA ARG A 296 -5.58 -4.75 -66.56
C ARG A 296 -5.25 -4.52 -68.04
N LEU A 297 -3.99 -4.29 -68.38
CA LEU A 297 -3.58 -4.04 -69.77
C LEU A 297 -3.15 -5.33 -70.49
N GLY A 298 -2.78 -6.39 -69.75
CA GLY A 298 -2.23 -7.61 -70.32
C GLY A 298 -0.93 -7.36 -71.11
N PRO A 299 -0.17 -8.41 -71.48
CA PRO A 299 1.08 -8.25 -72.24
C PRO A 299 0.88 -7.60 -73.62
N GLY A 300 -0.36 -7.49 -74.13
CA GLY A 300 -0.69 -6.81 -75.38
C GLY A 300 -1.08 -5.32 -75.27
N GLY A 301 -1.44 -4.81 -74.08
CA GLY A 301 -1.83 -3.41 -73.89
C GLY A 301 -0.65 -2.45 -73.85
N PHE A 302 0.50 -2.90 -73.33
CA PHE A 302 1.75 -2.13 -73.33
C PHE A 302 2.29 -1.89 -74.76
N ALA A 303 2.05 -2.80 -75.70
CA ALA A 303 2.40 -2.60 -77.12
C ALA A 303 1.55 -1.51 -77.80
N ARG A 304 0.30 -1.30 -77.36
CA ARG A 304 -0.57 -0.22 -77.87
C ARG A 304 -0.25 1.15 -77.26
N LEU A 305 0.18 1.20 -76.00
CA LEU A 305 0.64 2.45 -75.35
C LEU A 305 2.02 2.90 -75.84
N GLY A 306 2.93 1.97 -76.16
CA GLY A 306 4.22 2.29 -76.79
C GLY A 306 4.08 2.91 -78.19
N GLY A 307 2.98 2.67 -78.90
CA GLY A 307 2.66 3.29 -80.18
C GLY A 307 2.16 4.74 -80.10
N TRP A 308 1.75 5.21 -78.92
CA TRP A 308 1.25 6.57 -78.72
C TRP A 308 2.32 7.54 -78.16
N LEU A 309 3.43 7.01 -77.65
CA LEU A 309 4.57 7.77 -77.09
C LEU A 309 5.78 7.90 -78.04
N LEU A 310 5.68 7.38 -79.28
CA LEU A 310 6.73 7.56 -80.30
C LEU A 310 6.39 8.74 -81.24
N PRO A 311 7.25 9.77 -81.36
CA PRO A 311 7.01 10.92 -82.21
C PRO A 311 6.95 10.56 -83.72
N PRO A 312 6.27 11.36 -84.57
CA PRO A 312 5.89 10.98 -85.95
C PRO A 312 7.05 10.90 -86.96
N ARG A 313 8.31 10.93 -86.52
CA ARG A 313 9.48 11.07 -87.39
C ARG A 313 10.08 9.77 -87.93
N TRP A 314 9.56 8.61 -87.52
CA TRP A 314 10.10 7.31 -87.92
C TRP A 314 9.12 6.44 -88.74
N ARG A 315 7.99 7.00 -89.16
CA ARG A 315 7.04 6.33 -90.08
C ARG A 315 7.45 6.38 -91.56
N ARG A 316 8.49 7.14 -91.93
CA ARG A 316 8.90 7.36 -93.34
C ARG A 316 10.09 6.53 -93.85
N ARG A 317 10.56 5.52 -93.11
CA ARG A 317 11.70 4.68 -93.55
C ARG A 317 11.37 3.21 -93.84
N ARG A 318 10.09 2.82 -93.86
CA ARG A 318 9.65 1.48 -94.29
C ARG A 318 8.88 1.46 -95.62
N GLU A 319 8.56 2.61 -96.21
CA GLU A 319 7.92 2.71 -97.54
C GLU A 319 8.91 2.99 -98.68
N ALA A 320 10.22 3.18 -98.40
CA ALA A 320 11.24 3.44 -99.43
C ALA A 320 12.11 2.21 -99.78
N ALA A 321 11.75 1.00 -99.34
CA ALA A 321 12.47 -0.23 -99.65
C ALA A 321 11.63 -1.23 -100.46
N ALA A 322 10.53 -0.78 -101.05
CA ALA A 322 9.66 -1.59 -101.89
C ALA A 322 9.31 -0.81 -103.16
N GLU A 323 10.27 -0.71 -104.08
CA GLU A 323 9.97 -0.73 -105.52
C GLU A 323 11.14 -1.43 -106.27
N PRO A 324 10.83 -2.12 -107.37
CA PRO A 324 11.61 -3.23 -107.91
C PRO A 324 12.54 -2.79 -109.05
N GLN A 325 13.61 -3.54 -109.29
CA GLN A 325 14.29 -3.53 -110.59
C GLN A 325 14.32 -4.94 -111.17
N GLU A 326 13.55 -5.09 -112.25
CA GLU A 326 13.58 -6.16 -113.24
C GLU A 326 14.84 -6.08 -114.13
N GLY A 327 15.26 -7.23 -114.66
CA GLY A 327 15.95 -7.40 -115.96
C GLY A 327 17.42 -6.97 -116.01
N THR A 328 18.40 -7.84 -116.24
CA THR A 328 18.63 -8.71 -117.41
C THR A 328 19.82 -9.62 -117.11
#